data_AF-E1YK00-F1
#
_entry.id   AF-E1YK00-F1
#
_cell.length_a   1.000
_cell.length_b   1.000
_cell.length_c   1.000
_cell.angle_alpha   90.00
_cell.angle_beta   90.00
_cell.angle_gamma   90.00
#
_symmetry.space_group_name_H-M   'P 1'
#
loop_
_entity.id
_entity.type
_entity.pdbx_description
1 polymer ?
#
loop_
_entity_poly.entity_id
_entity_poly.type
_entity_poly.pdbx_seq_one_letter_code
_entity_poly.pdbx_strand_id
1 'polypeptide(L)'
;MAEKILSYAELGQKIKELGEEALKHKLTEESLVREKNLSDSIIDSLPGIFYIFDEKGNFLRWNNNFEEITEYSGKEISTMSPLDFFVEQDKAKVADKIRETFIKGSVCVEAVIESKSGNRICFHLCIS
;
A
#
# COMPACT_ATOMS: atom_id res chain seq x y z
N MET A 1 -3.20 19.88 -57.00
CA MET A 1 -4.20 20.46 -56.07
C MET A 1 -4.91 19.37 -55.28
N ALA A 2 -5.37 18.28 -55.92
CA ALA A 2 -6.01 17.13 -55.25
C ALA A 2 -5.10 16.40 -54.23
N GLU A 3 -3.81 16.20 -54.53
CA GLU A 3 -2.87 15.53 -53.59
C GLU A 3 -2.70 16.25 -52.25
N LYS A 4 -2.64 17.59 -52.26
CA LYS A 4 -2.59 18.38 -51.01
C LYS A 4 -3.87 18.20 -50.19
N ILE A 5 -5.03 18.18 -50.84
CA ILE A 5 -6.33 18.01 -50.17
C ILE A 5 -6.41 16.64 -49.49
N LEU A 6 -5.93 15.59 -50.17
CA LEU A 6 -5.88 14.24 -49.61
C LEU A 6 -4.97 14.17 -48.37
N SER A 7 -3.79 14.79 -48.43
CA SER A 7 -2.84 14.86 -47.32
C SER A 7 -3.38 15.61 -46.09
N TYR A 8 -4.12 16.71 -46.28
CA TYR A 8 -4.75 17.43 -45.16
C TYR A 8 -5.88 16.63 -44.51
N ALA A 9 -6.63 15.84 -45.28
CA ALA A 9 -7.68 14.96 -44.75
C ALA A 9 -7.09 13.82 -43.90
N GLU A 10 -6.01 13.19 -44.37
CA GLU A 10 -5.27 12.16 -43.62
C GLU A 10 -4.70 12.73 -42.31
N LEU A 11 -4.14 13.95 -42.34
CA LEU A 11 -3.64 14.62 -41.14
C LEU A 11 -4.77 14.91 -40.13
N GLY A 12 -5.94 15.35 -40.61
CA GLY A 12 -7.10 15.57 -39.76
C GLY A 12 -7.62 14.30 -39.10
N GLN A 13 -7.61 13.18 -39.84
CA GLN A 13 -7.96 11.87 -39.29
C GLN A 13 -6.95 11.43 -38.21
N LYS A 14 -5.65 11.58 -38.47
CA LYS A 14 -4.59 11.26 -37.50
C LYS A 14 -4.71 12.07 -36.21
N ILE A 15 -5.01 13.37 -36.32
CA ILE A 15 -5.22 14.25 -35.15
C ILE A 15 -6.41 13.78 -34.32
N LYS A 16 -7.50 13.36 -34.98
CA LYS A 16 -8.68 12.85 -34.30
C LYS A 16 -8.38 11.55 -33.54
N GLU A 17 -7.72 10.60 -34.20
CA GLU A 17 -7.32 9.32 -33.59
C GLU A 17 -6.41 9.54 -32.37
N LEU A 18 -5.41 10.43 -32.48
CA LEU A 18 -4.52 10.79 -31.36
C LEU A 18 -5.28 11.46 -30.21
N GLY A 19 -6.27 12.31 -30.51
CA GLY A 19 -7.10 12.96 -29.50
C GLY A 19 -7.96 11.96 -28.72
N GLU A 20 -8.53 10.97 -29.41
CA GLU A 20 -9.30 9.88 -28.80
C GLU A 20 -8.42 8.99 -27.91
N GLU A 21 -7.22 8.63 -28.39
CA GLU A 21 -6.25 7.85 -27.61
C GLU A 21 -5.78 8.61 -26.36
N ALA A 22 -5.44 9.90 -26.50
CA ALA A 22 -5.03 10.75 -25.38
C ALA A 22 -6.15 10.90 -24.34
N LEU A 23 -7.41 11.08 -24.78
CA LEU A 23 -8.56 11.13 -23.89
C LEU A 23 -8.75 9.81 -23.13
N LYS A 24 -8.66 8.68 -23.85
CA LYS A 24 -8.77 7.35 -23.23
C LYS A 24 -7.68 7.10 -22.19
N HIS A 25 -6.44 7.49 -22.49
CA HIS A 25 -5.32 7.40 -21.55
C HIS A 25 -5.58 8.24 -20.30
N LYS A 26 -5.98 9.50 -20.47
CA LYS A 26 -6.27 10.41 -19.37
C LYS A 26 -7.38 9.89 -18.47
N LEU A 27 -8.48 9.40 -19.05
CA LEU A 27 -9.60 8.84 -18.28
C LEU A 27 -9.20 7.60 -17.50
N THR A 28 -8.32 6.77 -18.07
CA THR A 28 -7.79 5.57 -17.42
C THR A 28 -6.90 5.96 -16.23
N GLU A 29 -6.01 6.94 -16.42
CA GLU A 29 -5.14 7.46 -15.37
C GLU A 29 -5.95 8.09 -14.22
N GLU A 30 -6.96 8.91 -14.55
CA GLU A 30 -7.86 9.52 -13.56
C GLU A 30 -8.63 8.46 -12.77
N SER A 31 -9.08 7.38 -13.43
CA SER A 31 -9.75 6.26 -12.77
C SER A 31 -8.81 5.54 -11.80
N LEU A 32 -7.56 5.25 -12.23
CA LEU A 32 -6.55 4.61 -11.38
C LEU A 32 -6.20 5.47 -10.17
N VAL A 33 -6.01 6.77 -10.35
CA VAL A 33 -5.76 7.71 -9.24
C VAL A 33 -6.93 7.74 -8.28
N ARG A 34 -8.17 7.74 -8.78
CA ARG A 34 -9.37 7.74 -7.94
C ARG A 34 -9.49 6.44 -7.12
N GLU A 35 -9.27 5.29 -7.74
CA GLU A 35 -9.28 4.00 -7.06
C GLU A 35 -8.20 3.92 -5.99
N LYS A 36 -6.99 4.38 -6.30
CA LYS A 36 -5.89 4.45 -5.33
C LYS A 36 -6.24 5.34 -4.14
N ASN A 37 -6.69 6.58 -4.39
CA ASN A 37 -7.04 7.52 -3.33
C ASN A 37 -8.19 7.01 -2.46
N LEU A 38 -9.17 6.31 -3.05
CA LEU A 38 -10.25 5.67 -2.30
C LEU A 38 -9.70 4.55 -1.40
N SER A 39 -8.84 3.69 -1.94
CA SER A 39 -8.18 2.63 -1.16
C SER A 39 -7.35 3.19 -0.01
N ASP A 40 -6.58 4.25 -0.26
CA ASP A 40 -5.77 4.96 0.74
C ASP A 40 -6.66 5.51 1.85
N SER A 41 -7.73 6.23 1.48
CA SER A 41 -8.67 6.80 2.43
C SER A 41 -9.37 5.74 3.30
N ILE A 42 -9.74 4.60 2.72
CA ILE A 42 -10.38 3.50 3.47
C ILE A 42 -9.41 2.93 4.50
N ILE A 43 -8.18 2.62 4.09
CA ILE A 43 -7.17 2.03 4.99
C ILE A 43 -6.77 3.00 6.10
N ASP A 44 -6.60 4.28 5.77
CA ASP A 44 -6.29 5.32 6.76
C ASP A 44 -7.43 5.62 7.72
N SER A 45 -8.68 5.34 7.33
CA SER A 45 -9.84 5.48 8.21
C SER A 45 -10.04 4.31 9.18
N LEU A 46 -9.29 3.21 9.03
CA LEU A 46 -9.43 2.04 9.90
C LEU A 46 -8.98 2.38 11.33
N PRO A 47 -9.76 1.98 12.36
CA PRO A 47 -9.31 2.10 13.73
C PRO A 47 -8.16 1.14 14.02
N GLY A 48 -7.16 1.61 14.77
CA GLY A 48 -5.98 0.82 15.11
C GLY A 48 -4.93 0.77 13.99
N ILE A 49 -3.95 -0.10 14.14
CA ILE A 49 -2.87 -0.24 13.16
C ILE A 49 -3.24 -1.24 12.06
N PHE A 50 -2.81 -0.94 10.84
CA PHE A 50 -2.94 -1.83 9.70
C PHE A 50 -1.64 -1.82 8.89
N TYR A 51 -1.20 -2.99 8.44
CA TYR A 51 -0.07 -3.12 7.54
C TYR A 51 -0.13 -4.43 6.73
N ILE A 52 0.53 -4.41 5.57
CA ILE A 52 0.73 -5.55 4.67
C ILE A 52 2.23 -5.65 4.43
N PHE A 53 2.75 -6.87 4.45
CA PHE A 53 4.15 -7.17 4.13
C PHE A 53 4.23 -8.40 3.24
N ASP A 54 5.33 -8.54 2.49
CA ASP A 54 5.60 -9.72 1.66
C ASP A 54 6.22 -10.87 2.47
N GLU A 55 6.40 -12.04 1.86
CA GLU A 55 7.00 -13.21 2.52
C GLU A 55 8.44 -12.98 3.03
N LYS A 56 9.12 -11.94 2.53
CA LYS A 56 10.47 -11.56 2.95
C LYS A 56 10.45 -10.55 4.10
N GLY A 57 9.26 -10.12 4.54
CA GLY A 57 9.09 -9.13 5.60
C GLY A 57 9.18 -7.68 5.14
N ASN A 58 9.12 -7.42 3.82
CA ASN A 58 9.12 -6.03 3.33
C ASN A 58 7.71 -5.46 3.41
N PHE A 59 7.54 -4.28 4.00
CA PHE A 59 6.26 -3.61 4.01
C PHE A 59 5.81 -3.21 2.60
N LEU A 60 4.60 -3.60 2.26
CA LEU A 60 3.90 -3.21 1.03
C LEU A 60 2.95 -2.04 1.27
N ARG A 61 2.38 -1.96 2.48
CA ARG A 61 1.42 -0.92 2.86
C ARG A 61 1.25 -0.83 4.38
N TRP A 62 0.85 0.34 4.87
CA TRP A 62 0.40 0.57 6.24
C TRP A 62 -0.56 1.77 6.28
N ASN A 63 -1.27 1.96 7.39
CA ASN A 63 -2.12 3.14 7.62
C ASN A 63 -1.41 4.22 8.45
N ASN A 64 -1.95 5.44 8.45
CA ASN A 64 -1.39 6.56 9.22
C ASN A 64 -1.23 6.25 10.73
N ASN A 65 -2.18 5.51 11.32
CA ASN A 65 -2.10 5.12 12.74
C ASN A 65 -0.83 4.31 13.05
N PHE A 66 -0.34 3.50 12.10
CA PHE A 66 0.90 2.75 12.31
C PHE A 66 2.12 3.68 12.42
N GLU A 67 2.20 4.73 11.60
CA GLU A 67 3.25 5.75 11.72
C GLU A 67 3.14 6.52 13.05
N GLU A 68 1.92 6.94 13.41
CA GLU A 68 1.66 7.71 14.64
C GLU A 68 2.00 6.92 15.91
N ILE A 69 1.63 5.64 15.97
CA ILE A 69 1.84 4.78 17.14
C ILE A 69 3.30 4.37 17.29
N THR A 70 3.95 4.03 16.17
CA THR A 70 5.34 3.56 16.21
C THR A 70 6.34 4.73 16.25
N GLU A 71 5.90 5.94 15.88
CA GLU A 71 6.70 7.16 15.79
C GLU A 71 7.83 7.08 14.75
N TYR A 72 7.70 6.17 13.80
CA TYR A 72 8.58 6.06 12.64
C TYR A 72 7.92 6.69 11.42
N SER A 73 8.72 7.37 10.60
CA SER A 73 8.25 7.87 9.31
C SER A 73 8.02 6.71 8.33
N GLY A 74 7.10 6.87 7.39
CA GLY A 74 6.90 5.89 6.33
C GLY A 74 8.18 5.51 5.56
N LYS A 75 9.14 6.44 5.44
CA LYS A 75 10.45 6.15 4.83
C LYS A 75 11.28 5.18 5.68
N GLU A 76 11.29 5.33 7.01
CA GLU A 76 11.96 4.41 7.91
C GLU A 76 11.26 3.04 7.88
N ILE A 77 9.93 3.02 8.03
CA ILE A 77 9.11 1.79 8.01
C ILE A 77 9.35 0.98 6.74
N SER A 78 9.47 1.63 5.57
CA SER A 78 9.72 0.95 4.29
C SER A 78 11.02 0.11 4.23
N THR A 79 11.95 0.35 5.16
CA THR A 79 13.24 -0.35 5.25
C THR A 79 13.34 -1.32 6.43
N MET A 80 12.29 -1.37 7.27
CA MET A 80 12.23 -2.18 8.48
C MET A 80 11.46 -3.48 8.22
N SER A 81 11.60 -4.42 9.15
CA SER A 81 10.80 -5.65 9.21
C SER A 81 9.67 -5.50 10.24
N PRO A 82 8.51 -6.15 10.06
CA PRO A 82 7.46 -6.21 11.08
C PRO A 82 7.96 -6.62 12.47
N LEU A 83 8.97 -7.49 12.54
CA LEU A 83 9.54 -7.97 13.80
C LEU A 83 10.32 -6.88 14.57
N ASP A 84 10.75 -5.81 13.91
CA ASP A 84 11.55 -4.75 14.54
C ASP A 84 10.72 -3.87 15.50
N PHE A 85 9.40 -3.88 15.37
CA PHE A 85 8.48 -3.08 16.19
C PHE A 85 8.07 -3.78 17.49
N PHE A 86 8.42 -5.05 17.66
CA PHE A 86 8.06 -5.82 18.86
C PHE A 86 9.22 -5.89 19.85
N VAL A 87 8.89 -5.92 21.14
CA VAL A 87 9.88 -6.20 22.18
C VAL A 87 10.49 -7.59 21.99
N GLU A 88 11.75 -7.78 22.37
CA GLU A 88 12.52 -9.01 22.14
C GLU A 88 11.80 -10.28 22.63
N GLN A 89 11.02 -10.16 23.71
CA GLN A 89 10.23 -11.24 24.31
C GLN A 89 9.08 -11.70 23.40
N ASP A 90 8.50 -10.80 22.61
CA ASP A 90 7.36 -11.08 21.73
C ASP A 90 7.80 -11.42 20.30
N LYS A 91 9.01 -11.07 19.86
CA LYS A 91 9.49 -11.34 18.50
C LYS A 91 9.38 -12.80 18.10
N ALA A 92 9.83 -13.72 18.95
CA ALA A 92 9.75 -15.15 18.68
C ALA A 92 8.30 -15.64 18.55
N LYS A 93 7.43 -15.18 19.46
CA LYS A 93 5.99 -15.50 19.46
C LYS A 93 5.29 -15.00 18.20
N VAL A 94 5.57 -13.77 17.77
CA VAL A 94 5.00 -13.18 16.56
C VAL A 94 5.53 -13.89 15.31
N ALA A 95 6.84 -14.19 15.24
CA ALA A 95 7.43 -14.94 14.13
C ALA A 95 6.82 -16.35 13.97
N ASP A 96 6.59 -17.05 15.08
CA ASP A 96 5.88 -18.34 15.08
C ASP A 96 4.46 -18.20 14.54
N LYS A 97 3.74 -17.14 14.94
CA LYS A 97 2.38 -16.88 14.47
C LYS A 97 2.33 -16.55 13.00
N ILE A 98 3.25 -15.74 12.49
CA ILE A 98 3.38 -15.46 11.04
C ILE A 98 3.57 -16.77 10.27
N ARG A 99 4.44 -17.68 10.75
CA ARG A 99 4.63 -19.00 10.13
C ARG A 99 3.35 -19.84 10.15
N GLU A 100 2.61 -19.81 11.26
CA GLU A 100 1.34 -20.53 11.42
C GLU A 100 0.26 -20.01 10.44
N THR A 101 0.25 -18.71 10.14
CA THR A 101 -0.67 -18.11 9.16
C THR A 101 -0.57 -18.75 7.79
N PHE A 102 0.65 -19.04 7.30
CA PHE A 102 0.84 -19.71 6.00
C PHE A 102 0.18 -21.09 5.90
N ILE A 103 -0.11 -21.72 7.05
CA ILE A 103 -0.77 -23.03 7.11
C ILE A 103 -2.28 -22.87 7.34
N LYS A 104 -2.67 -21.96 8.25
CA LYS A 104 -4.06 -21.83 8.72
C LYS A 104 -4.88 -20.74 8.01
N GLY A 105 -4.24 -19.89 7.22
CA GLY A 105 -4.83 -18.75 6.54
C GLY A 105 -5.06 -17.52 7.43
N SER A 106 -5.32 -17.67 8.73
CA SER A 106 -5.34 -16.55 9.66
C SER A 106 -5.10 -16.99 11.11
N VAL A 107 -4.36 -16.18 11.87
CA VAL A 107 -4.14 -16.35 13.30
C VAL A 107 -4.15 -14.99 14.00
N CYS A 108 -4.53 -14.95 15.28
CA CYS A 108 -4.38 -13.75 16.09
C CYS A 108 -3.39 -13.95 17.25
N VAL A 109 -2.72 -12.88 17.64
CA VAL A 109 -1.70 -12.86 18.69
C VAL A 109 -1.77 -11.54 19.46
N GLU A 110 -1.66 -11.61 20.78
CA GLU A 110 -1.41 -10.42 21.59
C GLU A 110 0.09 -10.17 21.68
N ALA A 111 0.52 -8.96 21.30
CA ALA A 111 1.93 -8.58 21.30
C ALA A 111 2.08 -7.09 21.62
N VAL A 112 3.21 -6.75 22.25
CA VAL A 112 3.55 -5.38 22.61
C VAL A 112 4.39 -4.75 21.51
N ILE A 113 3.90 -3.64 20.97
CA ILE A 113 4.64 -2.78 20.05
C ILE A 113 5.37 -1.72 20.87
N GLU A 114 6.64 -1.49 20.54
CA GLU A 114 7.48 -0.45 21.11
C GLU A 114 7.73 0.65 20.07
N SER A 115 7.38 1.88 20.41
CA SER A 115 7.64 3.05 19.57
C SER A 115 9.10 3.48 19.63
N LYS A 116 9.49 4.37 18.72
CA LYS A 116 10.85 4.95 18.67
C LYS A 116 11.28 5.63 19.98
N SER A 117 10.35 6.22 20.74
CA SER A 117 10.62 6.82 22.05
C SER A 117 10.54 5.83 23.21
N GLY A 118 10.22 4.56 22.95
CA GLY A 118 10.08 3.50 23.95
C GLY A 118 8.68 3.38 24.54
N ASN A 119 7.67 4.05 23.98
CA ASN A 119 6.29 3.87 24.41
C ASN A 119 5.81 2.47 24.02
N ARG A 120 5.17 1.77 24.96
CA ARG A 120 4.72 0.39 24.77
C ARG A 120 3.21 0.29 24.80
N ILE A 121 2.65 -0.25 23.73
CA ILE A 121 1.20 -0.45 23.60
C ILE A 121 0.95 -1.91 23.22
N CYS A 122 0.06 -2.55 23.97
CA CYS A 122 -0.36 -3.92 23.70
C CYS A 122 -1.44 -3.93 22.62
N PHE A 123 -1.25 -4.75 21.59
CA PHE A 123 -2.22 -4.93 20.51
C PHE A 123 -2.67 -6.39 20.41
N HIS A 124 -3.93 -6.58 20.03
CA HIS A 124 -4.42 -7.83 19.51
C HIS A 124 -4.31 -7.80 17.98
N LEU A 125 -3.32 -8.51 17.44
CA LEU A 125 -2.99 -8.52 16.02
C LEU A 125 -3.55 -9.76 15.37
N CYS A 126 -4.36 -9.60 14.32
CA CYS A 126 -4.79 -10.69 13.47
C CYS A 126 -4.01 -10.64 12.16
N ILE A 127 -3.26 -11.71 11.91
CA ILE A 127 -2.41 -11.92 10.75
C ILE A 127 -3.17 -12.87 9.83
N SER A 128 -3.26 -12.54 8.55
CA SER A 128 -3.95 -13.31 7.51
C SER A 128 -3.07 -13.43 6.28
#